data_AF-A0AAV4MT44-F1
#
_entry.id   AF-A0AAV4MT44-F1
#
_cell.length_a   1.000
_cell.length_b   1.000
_cell.length_c   1.000
_cell.angle_alpha   90.00
_cell.angle_beta   90.00
_cell.angle_gamma   90.00
#
_symmetry.space_group_name_H-M   'P 1'
#
loop_
_entity.id
_entity.type
_entity.pdbx_description
1 polymer ?
#
loop_
_entity_poly.entity_id
_entity_poly.type
_entity_poly.pdbx_seq_one_letter_code
_entity_poly.pdbx_strand_id
1 'polypeptide(L)'
;MSIALKDLKTAEIAYAAIKESDKVECIQYIKKLPLKDLQTSEMALLSGNTKEAESVLLAGGLTFRAIMLNLRLYKWDRALELATKNGNHIDTVLAFRQKYRDTLDITEDKPNFIQLMNEVEINWNSVNEKIEEEYQKERNMAPTGSTSRRTSLII
;
A
#
# COMPACT_ATOMS: atom_id res chain seq x y z
N MET A 1 2.16 7.46 20.21
CA MET A 1 2.54 6.43 19.19
C MET A 1 3.83 5.70 19.58
N SER A 2 3.73 4.68 20.44
CA SER A 2 4.85 3.79 20.85
C SER A 2 4.40 2.31 21.02
N ILE A 3 3.08 2.07 20.97
CA ILE A 3 2.46 0.75 21.17
C ILE A 3 2.70 -0.15 19.94
N ALA A 4 2.45 0.34 18.72
CA ALA A 4 2.59 -0.45 17.49
C ALA A 4 3.99 -1.07 17.26
N LEU A 5 5.07 -0.35 17.60
CA LEU A 5 6.45 -0.90 17.46
C LEU A 5 6.78 -1.94 18.53
N LYS A 6 6.18 -1.84 19.72
CA LYS A 6 6.28 -2.87 20.76
C LYS A 6 5.44 -4.09 20.39
N ASP A 7 4.34 -3.90 19.68
CA ASP A 7 3.48 -5.00 19.20
C ASP A 7 4.18 -5.82 18.11
N LEU A 8 4.91 -5.20 17.17
CA LEU A 8 5.59 -5.94 16.10
C LEU A 8 6.68 -6.92 16.59
N LYS A 9 7.45 -6.54 17.62
CA LYS A 9 8.44 -7.46 18.22
C LYS A 9 7.76 -8.60 18.98
N THR A 10 6.69 -8.28 19.70
CA THR A 10 5.93 -9.26 20.47
C THR A 10 5.22 -10.26 19.55
N ALA A 11 4.60 -9.76 18.47
CA ALA A 11 3.96 -10.57 17.45
C ALA A 11 4.96 -11.50 16.74
N GLU A 12 6.17 -11.02 16.39
CA GLU A 12 7.20 -11.87 15.78
C GLU A 12 7.56 -13.06 16.67
N ILE A 13 7.82 -12.80 17.96
CA ILE A 13 8.16 -13.86 18.93
C ILE A 13 6.99 -14.85 19.07
N ALA A 14 5.75 -14.35 19.15
CA ALA A 14 4.57 -15.20 19.27
C ALA A 14 4.38 -16.10 18.04
N TYR A 15 4.47 -15.55 16.82
CA TYR A 15 4.35 -16.33 15.58
C TYR A 15 5.50 -17.32 15.39
N ALA A 16 6.72 -16.95 15.77
CA ALA A 16 7.86 -17.86 15.78
C ALA A 16 7.63 -19.02 16.77
N ALA A 17 7.06 -18.75 17.95
CA ALA A 17 6.77 -19.77 18.95
C ALA A 17 5.73 -20.80 18.48
N ILE A 18 4.74 -20.38 17.68
CA ILE A 18 3.73 -21.27 17.08
C ILE A 18 4.12 -21.81 15.68
N LYS A 19 5.38 -21.59 15.25
CA LYS A 19 5.95 -22.08 13.97
C LYS A 19 5.23 -21.58 12.71
N GLU A 20 4.66 -20.38 12.78
CA GLU A 20 4.06 -19.71 11.63
C GLU A 20 5.12 -18.89 10.90
N SER A 21 6.00 -19.57 10.14
CA SER A 21 7.14 -18.94 9.44
C SER A 21 6.71 -17.83 8.48
N ASP A 22 5.60 -18.04 7.76
CA ASP A 22 5.12 -17.09 6.76
C ASP A 22 4.74 -15.75 7.40
N LYS A 23 4.11 -15.80 8.58
CA LYS A 23 3.72 -14.60 9.34
C LYS A 23 4.93 -13.89 9.95
N VAL A 24 5.97 -14.64 10.33
CA VAL A 24 7.25 -14.07 10.77
C VAL A 24 7.90 -13.30 9.62
N GLU A 25 7.94 -13.87 8.42
CA GLU A 25 8.46 -13.18 7.23
C GLU A 25 7.65 -11.91 6.90
N CYS A 26 6.31 -11.98 6.99
CA CYS A 26 5.46 -10.80 6.85
C CYS A 26 5.83 -9.70 7.85
N ILE A 27 6.03 -10.04 9.13
CA ILE A 27 6.41 -9.04 10.15
C ILE A 27 7.80 -8.45 9.89
N GLN A 28 8.74 -9.27 9.43
CA GLN A 28 10.07 -8.78 9.03
C GLN A 28 10.00 -7.83 7.83
N TYR A 29 9.13 -8.11 6.87
CA TYR A 29 8.83 -7.18 5.78
C TYR A 29 8.22 -5.88 6.30
N ILE A 30 7.21 -5.94 7.17
CA ILE A 30 6.55 -4.77 7.76
C ILE A 30 7.58 -3.88 8.46
N LYS A 31 8.50 -4.46 9.25
CA LYS A 31 9.56 -3.71 9.95
C LYS A 31 10.52 -2.95 9.03
N LYS A 32 10.66 -3.35 7.78
CA LYS A 32 11.53 -2.69 6.78
C LYS A 32 10.83 -1.48 6.13
N LEU A 33 9.52 -1.31 6.31
CA LEU A 33 8.78 -0.21 5.70
C LEU A 33 9.19 1.14 6.32
N PRO A 34 9.36 2.20 5.52
CA PRO A 34 9.91 3.47 5.98
C PRO A 34 8.95 4.29 6.84
N LEU A 35 7.64 4.16 6.63
CA LEU A 35 6.62 4.98 7.27
C LEU A 35 5.85 4.20 8.33
N LYS A 36 5.55 4.85 9.46
CA LYS A 36 4.77 4.24 10.55
C LYS A 36 3.33 3.91 10.15
N ASP A 37 2.73 4.74 9.30
CA ASP A 37 1.36 4.50 8.82
C ASP A 37 1.30 3.29 7.88
N LEU A 38 2.35 3.08 7.06
CA LEU A 38 2.50 1.84 6.29
C LEU A 38 2.65 0.62 7.19
N GLN A 39 3.50 0.71 8.22
CA GLN A 39 3.69 -0.38 9.17
C GLN A 39 2.38 -0.74 9.87
N THR A 40 1.63 0.28 10.30
CA THR A 40 0.35 0.11 11.00
C THR A 40 -0.72 -0.46 10.06
N SER A 41 -0.76 0.01 8.82
CA SER A 41 -1.69 -0.51 7.79
C SER A 41 -1.43 -1.96 7.45
N GLU A 42 -0.18 -2.34 7.18
CA GLU A 42 0.18 -3.73 6.85
C GLU A 42 0.03 -4.65 8.07
N MET A 43 0.19 -4.13 9.30
CA MET A 43 -0.17 -4.87 10.51
C MET A 43 -1.69 -5.10 10.61
N ALA A 44 -2.52 -4.10 10.33
CA ALA A 44 -3.97 -4.28 10.27
C ALA A 44 -4.38 -5.30 9.19
N LEU A 45 -3.67 -5.32 8.05
CA LEU A 45 -3.86 -6.32 7.00
C LEU A 45 -3.54 -7.75 7.48
N LEU A 46 -2.41 -7.93 8.15
CA LEU A 46 -2.00 -9.24 8.68
C LEU A 46 -2.98 -9.74 9.77
N SER A 47 -3.67 -8.84 10.47
CA SER A 47 -4.79 -9.16 11.37
C SER A 47 -6.14 -9.38 10.67
N GLY A 48 -6.19 -9.27 9.34
CA GLY A 48 -7.42 -9.40 8.54
C GLY A 48 -8.31 -8.15 8.50
N ASN A 49 -7.93 -7.06 9.17
CA ASN A 49 -8.74 -5.84 9.23
C ASN A 49 -8.46 -4.91 8.04
N THR A 50 -8.99 -5.28 6.87
CA THR A 50 -8.78 -4.52 5.62
C THR A 50 -9.34 -3.09 5.65
N LYS A 51 -10.40 -2.83 6.45
CA LYS A 51 -10.99 -1.49 6.57
C LYS A 51 -10.09 -0.55 7.37
N GLU A 52 -9.55 -1.04 8.48
CA GLU A 52 -8.58 -0.27 9.27
C GLU A 52 -7.29 -0.03 8.49
N ALA A 53 -6.79 -1.05 7.79
CA ALA A 53 -5.61 -0.91 6.93
C ALA A 53 -5.77 0.23 5.92
N GLU A 54 -6.92 0.29 5.24
CA GLU A 54 -7.24 1.37 4.30
C GLU A 54 -7.36 2.73 5.02
N SER A 55 -8.09 2.78 6.14
CA SER A 55 -8.31 4.02 6.91
C SER A 55 -6.99 4.64 7.37
N VAL A 56 -6.04 3.83 7.82
CA VAL A 56 -4.72 4.29 8.26
C VAL A 56 -3.94 4.91 7.08
N LEU A 57 -3.97 4.27 5.90
CA LEU A 57 -3.30 4.81 4.71
C LEU A 57 -3.89 6.15 4.28
N LEU A 58 -5.22 6.26 4.27
CA LEU A 58 -5.91 7.49 3.92
C LEU A 58 -5.63 8.61 4.93
N ALA A 59 -5.62 8.30 6.22
CA ALA A 59 -5.28 9.27 7.27
C ALA A 59 -3.82 9.77 7.16
N GLY A 60 -2.90 8.90 6.73
CA GLY A 60 -1.50 9.24 6.45
C GLY A 60 -1.27 9.94 5.11
N GLY A 61 -2.33 10.22 4.32
CA GLY A 61 -2.20 10.82 3.00
C GLY A 61 -1.61 9.89 1.93
N LEU A 62 -1.50 8.59 2.22
CA LEU A 62 -0.94 7.56 1.35
C LEU A 62 -2.02 6.99 0.40
N THR A 63 -2.69 7.87 -0.34
CA THR A 63 -3.83 7.49 -1.20
C THR A 63 -3.45 6.47 -2.26
N PHE A 64 -2.29 6.61 -2.89
CA PHE A 64 -1.80 5.62 -3.86
C PHE A 64 -1.68 4.22 -3.24
N ARG A 65 -1.16 4.12 -2.02
CA ARG A 65 -1.08 2.84 -1.29
C ARG A 65 -2.44 2.27 -0.95
N ALA A 66 -3.42 3.10 -0.63
CA ALA A 66 -4.80 2.67 -0.42
C ALA A 66 -5.45 2.13 -1.71
N ILE A 67 -5.16 2.75 -2.87
CA ILE A 67 -5.60 2.24 -4.18
C ILE A 67 -4.96 0.87 -4.45
N MET A 68 -3.62 0.76 -4.33
CA MET A 68 -2.89 -0.49 -4.54
C MET A 68 -3.33 -1.59 -3.57
N LEU A 69 -3.66 -1.26 -2.33
CA LEU A 69 -4.26 -2.18 -1.38
C LEU A 69 -5.59 -2.76 -1.90
N ASN A 70 -6.49 -1.91 -2.38
CA ASN A 70 -7.78 -2.35 -2.91
C ASN A 70 -7.62 -3.17 -4.20
N LEU A 71 -6.65 -2.84 -5.06
CA LEU A 71 -6.31 -3.64 -6.23
C LEU A 71 -5.81 -5.05 -5.85
N ARG A 72 -4.89 -5.16 -4.87
CA ARG A 72 -4.40 -6.44 -4.33
C ARG A 72 -5.54 -7.31 -3.76
N LEU A 73 -6.56 -6.67 -3.18
CA LEU A 73 -7.73 -7.34 -2.60
C LEU A 73 -8.87 -7.56 -3.60
N TYR A 74 -8.67 -7.28 -4.89
CA TYR A 74 -9.69 -7.38 -5.95
C TYR A 74 -10.95 -6.52 -5.68
N LYS A 75 -10.83 -5.47 -4.86
CA LYS A 75 -11.88 -4.50 -4.57
C LYS A 75 -11.89 -3.39 -5.62
N TRP A 76 -12.19 -3.77 -6.86
CA TRP A 76 -12.05 -2.91 -8.04
C TRP A 76 -12.86 -1.61 -7.95
N ASP A 77 -14.12 -1.68 -7.53
CA ASP A 77 -14.99 -0.47 -7.46
C ASP A 77 -14.46 0.51 -6.42
N ARG A 78 -13.94 -0.01 -5.30
CA ARG A 78 -13.35 0.82 -4.24
C ARG A 78 -12.04 1.46 -4.68
N ALA A 79 -11.18 0.73 -5.39
CA ALA A 79 -9.96 1.28 -5.97
C ALA A 79 -10.27 2.40 -6.95
N LEU A 80 -11.28 2.21 -7.81
CA LEU A 80 -11.72 3.22 -8.76
C LEU A 80 -12.31 4.45 -8.07
N GLU A 81 -13.17 4.26 -7.07
CA GLU A 81 -13.72 5.37 -6.27
C GLU A 81 -12.62 6.24 -5.66
N LEU A 82 -11.60 5.61 -5.06
CA LEU A 82 -10.46 6.33 -4.48
C LEU A 82 -9.66 7.09 -5.55
N ALA A 83 -9.40 6.48 -6.69
CA ALA A 83 -8.68 7.10 -7.80
C ALA A 83 -9.45 8.31 -8.37
N THR A 84 -10.75 8.16 -8.62
CA THR A 84 -11.63 9.23 -9.11
C THR A 84 -11.71 10.38 -8.11
N LYS A 85 -11.88 10.08 -6.82
CA LYS A 85 -11.97 11.12 -5.77
C LYS A 85 -10.68 11.92 -5.64
N ASN A 86 -9.53 11.27 -5.80
CA ASN A 86 -8.23 11.92 -5.74
C ASN A 86 -7.82 12.57 -7.07
N GLY A 87 -8.56 12.33 -8.15
CA GLY A 87 -8.27 12.84 -9.49
C GLY A 87 -6.96 12.30 -10.10
N ASN A 88 -6.47 11.15 -9.64
CA ASN A 88 -5.21 10.56 -10.12
C ASN A 88 -5.26 9.02 -10.06
N HIS A 89 -4.37 8.35 -10.80
CA HIS A 89 -4.23 6.89 -10.85
C HIS A 89 -5.47 6.13 -11.36
N ILE A 90 -6.37 6.79 -12.08
CA ILE A 90 -7.52 6.15 -12.73
C ILE A 90 -7.02 5.18 -13.80
N ASP A 91 -6.10 5.64 -14.64
CA ASP A 91 -5.39 4.85 -15.65
C ASP A 91 -4.69 3.63 -15.04
N THR A 92 -4.06 3.79 -13.88
CA THR A 92 -3.46 2.67 -13.13
C THR A 92 -4.50 1.62 -12.77
N VAL A 93 -5.65 2.01 -12.19
CA VAL A 93 -6.72 1.07 -11.83
C VAL A 93 -7.26 0.34 -13.07
N LEU A 94 -7.48 1.07 -14.18
CA LEU A 94 -7.95 0.48 -15.42
C LEU A 94 -6.92 -0.49 -16.03
N ALA A 95 -5.63 -0.15 -16.00
CA ALA A 95 -4.56 -1.01 -16.49
C ALA A 95 -4.52 -2.34 -15.73
N PHE A 96 -4.51 -2.30 -14.40
CA PHE A 96 -4.54 -3.52 -13.58
C PHE A 96 -5.80 -4.35 -13.80
N ARG A 97 -6.94 -3.69 -14.00
CA ARG A 97 -8.20 -4.36 -14.30
C ARG A 97 -8.16 -5.06 -15.66
N GLN A 98 -7.69 -4.37 -16.70
CA GLN A 98 -7.53 -4.93 -18.03
C GLN A 98 -6.62 -6.15 -18.00
N LYS A 99 -5.44 -6.03 -17.39
CA LYS A 99 -4.51 -7.17 -17.23
C LYS A 99 -5.14 -8.35 -16.51
N TYR A 100 -5.93 -8.12 -15.46
CA TYR A 100 -6.64 -9.19 -14.75
C TYR A 100 -7.65 -9.91 -15.65
N ARG A 101 -8.41 -9.15 -16.43
CA ARG A 101 -9.40 -9.67 -17.39
C ARG A 101 -8.73 -10.45 -18.52
N ASP A 102 -7.65 -9.91 -19.10
CA ASP A 102 -6.86 -10.56 -20.15
C ASP A 102 -6.22 -11.87 -19.66
N THR A 103 -5.73 -11.90 -18.41
CA THR A 103 -5.13 -13.11 -17.82
C THR A 103 -6.15 -14.24 -17.67
N LEU A 104 -7.44 -13.90 -17.54
CA LEU A 104 -8.53 -14.86 -17.40
C LEU A 104 -9.27 -15.12 -18.73
N ASP A 105 -8.84 -14.49 -19.83
CA ASP A 105 -9.47 -14.55 -21.15
C ASP A 105 -10.99 -14.23 -21.11
N ILE A 106 -11.34 -13.20 -20.33
CA ILE A 106 -12.73 -12.74 -20.16
C ILE A 106 -12.84 -11.26 -20.48
N THR A 107 -13.96 -10.88 -21.09
CA THR A 107 -14.25 -9.47 -21.41
C THR A 107 -14.70 -8.70 -20.16
N GLU A 108 -14.55 -7.39 -20.18
CA GLU A 108 -15.07 -6.53 -19.12
C GLU A 108 -16.61 -6.61 -19.06
N ASP A 109 -17.13 -6.80 -17.86
CA ASP A 109 -18.57 -6.95 -17.56
C ASP A 109 -19.14 -5.71 -16.86
N LYS A 110 -18.28 -4.84 -16.32
CA LYS A 110 -18.70 -3.66 -15.57
C LYS A 110 -18.89 -2.44 -16.47
N PRO A 111 -20.10 -1.86 -16.55
CA PRO A 111 -20.38 -0.70 -17.40
C PRO A 111 -19.45 0.50 -17.15
N ASN A 112 -19.18 0.81 -15.87
CA ASN A 112 -18.34 1.95 -15.50
C ASN A 112 -16.89 1.79 -16.01
N PHE A 113 -16.37 0.56 -15.99
CA PHE A 113 -15.02 0.28 -16.49
C PHE A 113 -14.99 0.32 -18.01
N ILE A 114 -16.01 -0.20 -18.69
CA ILE A 114 -16.12 -0.15 -20.15
C ILE A 114 -16.12 1.31 -20.64
N GLN A 115 -16.92 2.17 -20.01
CA GLN A 115 -16.99 3.59 -20.37
C GLN A 115 -15.62 4.27 -20.20
N LEU A 116 -15.00 4.10 -19.04
CA LEU A 116 -13.71 4.72 -18.75
C LEU A 116 -12.57 4.18 -19.62
N MET A 117 -12.58 2.88 -19.98
CA MET A 117 -11.59 2.30 -20.89
C MET A 117 -11.69 2.84 -22.32
N ASN A 118 -12.87 3.34 -22.73
CA ASN A 118 -13.03 4.00 -24.02
C ASN A 118 -12.57 5.45 -24.01
N GLU A 119 -12.63 6.11 -22.85
CA GLU A 119 -12.26 7.52 -22.68
C GLU A 119 -10.78 7.72 -22.34
N VAL A 120 -10.18 6.75 -21.63
CA VAL A 120 -8.82 6.82 -21.11
C VAL A 120 -7.91 5.88 -21.87
N GLU A 121 -6.90 6.42 -22.54
CA GLU A 121 -5.85 5.63 -23.16
C GLU A 121 -4.95 4.99 -22.08
N ILE A 122 -4.89 3.65 -22.07
CA ILE A 122 -4.09 2.89 -21.12
C ILE A 122 -2.70 2.63 -21.73
N ASN A 123 -1.69 3.28 -21.17
CA ASN A 123 -0.29 3.05 -21.54
C ASN A 123 0.52 2.54 -20.34
N TRP A 124 0.95 1.28 -20.40
CA TRP A 124 1.71 0.62 -19.33
C TRP A 124 3.04 1.31 -18.99
N ASN A 125 3.68 1.97 -19.94
CA ASN A 125 4.93 2.69 -19.66
C ASN A 125 4.64 3.89 -18.76
N SER A 126 3.61 4.69 -19.10
CA SER A 126 3.21 5.84 -18.28
C SER A 126 2.69 5.41 -16.90
N VAL A 127 1.92 4.33 -16.84
CA VAL A 127 1.44 3.76 -15.56
C VAL A 127 2.62 3.33 -14.69
N ASN A 128 3.61 2.63 -15.25
CA ASN A 128 4.78 2.19 -14.50
C ASN A 128 5.63 3.37 -14.00
N GLU A 129 5.81 4.41 -14.82
CA GLU A 129 6.49 5.64 -14.42
C GLU A 129 5.78 6.31 -13.24
N LYS A 130 4.45 6.48 -13.31
CA LYS A 130 3.65 7.05 -12.21
C LYS A 130 3.76 6.23 -10.93
N ILE A 131 3.74 4.90 -11.04
CA ILE A 131 3.89 4.00 -9.90
C ILE A 131 5.27 4.18 -9.26
N GLU A 132 6.33 4.24 -10.06
CA GLU A 132 7.69 4.43 -9.54
C GLU A 132 7.84 5.79 -8.87
N GLU A 133 7.28 6.85 -9.44
CA GLU A 133 7.27 8.18 -8.82
C GLU A 133 6.60 8.18 -7.44
N GLU A 134 5.47 7.48 -7.27
CA GLU A 134 4.81 7.36 -5.96
C GLU A 134 5.69 6.62 -4.95
N TYR A 135 6.38 5.56 -5.37
CA TYR A 135 7.33 4.85 -4.50
C TYR A 135 8.56 5.69 -4.15
N GLN A 136 9.06 6.53 -5.07
CA GLN A 136 10.12 7.48 -4.78
C GLN A 136 9.67 8.55 -3.78
N LYS A 137 8.47 9.12 -3.97
CA LYS A 137 7.88 10.08 -3.02
C LYS A 137 7.76 9.47 -1.63
N GLU A 138 7.28 8.25 -1.53
CA GLU A 138 7.19 7.53 -0.26
C GLU A 138 8.56 7.34 0.41
N ARG A 139 9.59 6.93 -0.37
CA ARG A 139 10.96 6.80 0.14
C ARG A 139 11.50 8.13 0.68
N ASN A 140 11.16 9.23 0.00
CA ASN A 140 11.57 10.58 0.41
C ASN A 140 10.81 11.10 1.65
N MET A 141 9.61 10.58 1.91
CA MET A 141 8.85 10.87 3.14
C MET A 141 9.42 10.15 4.38
N ALA A 142 10.26 9.12 4.17
CA ALA A 142 10.92 8.44 5.27
C ALA A 142 11.78 9.45 6.05
N PRO A 143 11.66 9.53 7.39
CA PRO A 143 12.57 10.34 8.16
C PRO A 143 14.00 9.84 7.91
N THR A 144 14.83 10.69 7.30
CA THR A 144 16.26 10.42 7.18
C THR A 144 16.79 10.11 8.59
N GLY A 145 17.48 8.97 8.71
CA GLY A 145 17.84 8.39 9.99
C GLY A 145 18.35 9.44 10.98
N SER A 146 17.80 9.40 12.19
CA SER A 146 18.18 10.20 13.35
C SER A 146 19.65 10.67 13.30
N THR A 147 19.88 11.93 12.96
CA THR A 147 21.15 12.58 13.23
C THR A 147 21.36 12.50 14.73
N SER A 148 22.22 11.57 15.15
CA SER A 148 22.75 11.48 16.50
C SER A 148 23.28 12.85 16.87
N ARG A 149 22.48 13.65 17.59
CA ARG A 149 23.02 14.79 18.34
C ARG A 149 23.93 14.15 19.40
N ARG A 150 25.21 14.00 19.05
CA ARG A 150 26.28 13.94 20.04
C ARG A 150 26.14 15.23 20.84
N THR A 151 25.48 15.14 21.99
CA THR A 151 25.66 16.10 23.07
C THR A 151 27.14 16.01 23.42
N SER A 152 27.94 16.88 22.81
CA SER A 152 29.24 17.21 23.36
C SER A 152 28.97 17.81 24.73
N LEU A 153 29.21 17.01 25.76
CA LEU A 153 29.41 17.50 27.12
C LEU A 153 30.56 18.50 27.04
N ILE A 154 30.22 19.78 27.16
CA ILE A 154 31.17 20.83 27.49
C ILE A 154 31.32 20.74 29.02
N ILE A 155 32.54 20.40 29.45
CA ILE A 155 33.04 20.53 30.82
C ILE A 155 33.34 22.01 31.06
#